data_AF-A0A2I0IQ24-F1
#
_entry.id   AF-A0A2I0IQ24-F1
#
_cell.length_a   1.000
_cell.length_b   1.000
_cell.length_c   1.000
_cell.angle_alpha   90.00
_cell.angle_beta   90.00
_cell.angle_gamma   90.00
#
_symmetry.space_group_name_H-M   'P 1'
#
loop_
_entity.id
_entity.type
_entity.pdbx_description
1 polymer ?
#
loop_
_entity_poly.entity_id
_entity_poly.type
_entity_poly.pdbx_seq_one_letter_code
_entity_poly.pdbx_strand_id
1 'polypeptide(L)'
;MEGTTRTTSQILQIRPPTYGNLITILSIDGGGVRGIIPATILSFLESQLQELDGEDVRLADYFDVVAGTSTGGLLTAMLTAPDKNNDNRPLFAAKDVRSFYLEHCPKIFPQKRWR
;
A
#
# COMPACT_ATOMS: atom_id res chain seq x y z
N MET A 1 -24.09 -21.99 42.01
CA MET A 1 -24.19 -22.73 40.74
C MET A 1 -23.92 -21.74 39.63
N GLU A 2 -22.87 -22.00 38.87
CA GLU A 2 -22.16 -21.04 38.01
C GLU A 2 -23.06 -20.38 36.96
N GLY A 3 -23.00 -19.05 36.92
CA GLY A 3 -23.48 -18.28 35.78
C GLY A 3 -22.44 -18.37 34.66
N THR A 4 -22.77 -19.07 33.58
CA THR A 4 -21.96 -19.16 32.38
C THR A 4 -21.82 -17.78 31.74
N THR A 5 -20.67 -17.14 31.95
CA THR A 5 -20.25 -15.93 31.24
C THR A 5 -20.07 -16.26 29.76
N ARG A 6 -20.94 -15.75 28.89
CA ARG A 6 -20.72 -15.82 27.44
C ARG A 6 -19.52 -14.92 27.11
N THR A 7 -18.39 -15.54 26.78
CA THR A 7 -17.23 -14.85 26.20
C THR A 7 -17.65 -14.32 24.83
N THR A 8 -18.02 -13.04 24.76
CA THR A 8 -18.19 -12.33 23.49
C THR A 8 -16.83 -12.33 22.81
N SER A 9 -16.67 -13.16 21.78
CA SER A 9 -15.52 -13.07 20.88
C SER A 9 -15.46 -11.63 20.39
N GLN A 10 -14.41 -10.91 20.76
CA GLN A 10 -14.10 -9.63 20.17
C GLN A 10 -13.77 -9.90 18.71
N ILE A 11 -14.80 -9.92 17.86
CA ILE A 11 -14.62 -9.75 16.43
C ILE A 11 -13.83 -8.45 16.32
N LEU A 12 -12.58 -8.56 15.84
CA LEU A 12 -11.69 -7.44 15.60
C LEU A 12 -12.51 -6.32 14.97
N GLN A 13 -12.75 -5.25 15.72
CA GLN A 13 -13.43 -4.07 15.20
C GLN A 13 -12.49 -3.50 14.14
N ILE A 14 -12.73 -3.87 12.89
CA ILE A 14 -12.10 -3.24 11.74
C ILE A 14 -12.40 -1.74 11.90
N ARG A 15 -11.35 -0.92 11.78
CA ARG A 15 -11.50 0.54 11.87
C ARG A 15 -12.65 0.97 10.96
N PRO A 16 -13.51 1.90 11.40
CA PRO A 16 -14.59 2.39 10.55
C PRO A 16 -13.99 2.89 9.23
N PRO A 17 -14.72 2.71 8.11
CA PRO A 17 -14.20 3.10 6.81
C PRO A 17 -13.78 4.57 6.81
N THR A 18 -12.67 4.85 6.16
CA THR A 18 -12.09 6.18 6.06
C THR A 18 -13.04 7.14 5.32
N TYR A 19 -13.87 6.60 4.41
CA TYR A 19 -14.94 7.32 3.73
C TYR A 19 -16.23 6.50 3.61
N GLY A 20 -17.34 7.03 4.13
CA GLY A 20 -18.68 6.44 3.98
C GLY A 20 -18.88 5.11 4.70
N ASN A 21 -19.80 4.27 4.19
CA ASN A 21 -20.17 2.98 4.79
C ASN A 21 -19.51 1.76 4.10
N LEU A 22 -18.55 1.98 3.19
CA LEU A 22 -17.91 0.93 2.40
C LEU A 22 -16.45 0.76 2.81
N ILE A 23 -16.03 -0.49 3.03
CA ILE A 23 -14.62 -0.81 3.27
C ILE A 23 -13.88 -0.93 1.94
N THR A 24 -12.77 -0.22 1.77
CA THR A 24 -11.94 -0.23 0.56
C THR A 24 -10.66 -1.02 0.79
N ILE A 25 -10.35 -1.93 -0.13
CA ILE A 25 -9.20 -2.84 -0.03
C ILE A 25 -8.36 -2.75 -1.30
N LEU A 26 -7.06 -2.48 -1.13
CA LEU A 26 -6.05 -2.59 -2.18
C LEU A 26 -5.20 -3.83 -1.96
N SER A 27 -5.15 -4.73 -2.95
CA SER A 27 -4.30 -5.93 -2.92
C SER A 27 -3.29 -5.89 -4.08
N ILE A 28 -2.02 -6.11 -3.77
CA ILE A 28 -0.91 -6.04 -4.73
C ILE A 28 -0.19 -7.38 -4.82
N ASP A 29 -0.27 -8.00 -6.00
CA ASP A 29 0.39 -9.28 -6.26
C ASP A 29 1.91 -9.17 -6.29
N GLY A 30 2.57 -10.30 -6.01
CA GLY A 30 4.00 -10.47 -6.20
C GLY A 30 4.38 -10.61 -7.68
N GLY A 31 5.65 -10.36 -8.01
CA GLY A 31 6.09 -10.48 -9.40
C GLY A 31 7.57 -10.28 -9.68
N GLY A 32 8.41 -10.13 -8.66
CA GLY A 32 9.82 -9.78 -8.82
C GLY A 32 9.96 -8.45 -9.57
N VAL A 33 10.77 -8.44 -10.62
CA VAL A 33 10.96 -7.27 -11.49
C VAL A 33 9.64 -6.76 -12.11
N ARG A 34 8.62 -7.62 -12.26
CA ARG A 34 7.30 -7.22 -12.80
C ARG A 34 6.50 -6.33 -11.85
N GLY A 35 6.99 -6.06 -10.63
CA GLY A 35 6.43 -5.06 -9.72
C GLY A 35 6.29 -3.66 -10.32
N ILE A 36 7.04 -3.36 -11.39
CA ILE A 36 6.89 -2.12 -12.15
C ILE A 36 5.49 -1.96 -12.77
N ILE A 37 4.80 -3.07 -13.08
CA ILE A 37 3.45 -3.05 -13.65
C ILE A 37 2.45 -2.48 -12.64
N PRO A 38 2.23 -3.09 -11.45
CA PRO A 38 1.34 -2.51 -10.45
C PRO A 38 1.84 -1.14 -9.97
N ALA A 39 3.16 -0.90 -9.86
CA ALA A 39 3.67 0.43 -9.51
C ALA A 39 3.23 1.53 -10.50
N THR A 40 3.21 1.22 -11.80
CA THR A 40 2.76 2.16 -12.83
C THR A 40 1.26 2.41 -12.74
N ILE A 41 0.45 1.37 -12.53
CA ILE A 41 -1.00 1.51 -12.35
C ILE A 41 -1.30 2.35 -11.11
N LEU A 42 -0.63 2.09 -9.99
CA LEU A 42 -0.82 2.83 -8.74
C LEU A 42 -0.38 4.29 -8.87
N SER A 43 0.71 4.56 -9.59
CA SER A 43 1.13 5.93 -9.88
C SER A 43 0.10 6.71 -10.67
N PHE A 44 -0.59 6.07 -11.63
CA PHE A 44 -1.66 6.69 -12.39
C PHE A 44 -2.94 6.85 -11.56
N LEU A 45 -3.29 5.84 -10.76
CA LEU A 45 -4.45 5.93 -9.87
C LEU A 45 -4.29 7.09 -8.88
N GLU A 46 -3.12 7.22 -8.24
CA GLU A 46 -2.87 8.32 -7.30
C GLU A 46 -2.90 9.68 -7.98
N SER A 47 -2.41 9.81 -9.23
CA SER A 47 -2.51 11.07 -9.96
C SER A 47 -3.95 11.46 -10.28
N GLN A 48 -4.80 10.50 -10.66
CA GLN A 48 -6.22 10.80 -10.89
C GLN A 48 -6.94 11.22 -9.60
N LEU A 49 -6.56 10.65 -8.45
CA LEU A 49 -7.12 11.06 -7.16
C LEU A 49 -6.64 12.47 -6.76
N GLN A 50 -5.37 12.79 -7.05
CA GLN A 50 -4.81 14.13 -6.82
C GLN A 50 -5.46 15.19 -7.70
N GLU A 51 -5.79 14.88 -8.96
CA GLU A 51 -6.54 15.77 -9.85
C GLU A 51 -7.95 16.10 -9.31
N LEU A 52 -8.56 15.16 -8.58
CA LEU A 52 -9.92 15.31 -8.05
C LEU A 52 -9.94 16.00 -6.68
N ASP A 53 -9.08 15.57 -5.76
CA ASP A 53 -9.19 15.90 -4.34
C ASP A 53 -7.95 16.67 -3.80
N GLY A 54 -6.93 16.89 -4.62
CA GLY A 54 -5.76 17.73 -4.34
C GLY A 54 -4.41 17.01 -4.31
N GLU A 55 -3.34 17.75 -4.58
CA GLU A 55 -1.96 17.23 -4.75
C GLU A 55 -1.38 16.45 -3.55
N ASP A 56 -1.83 16.76 -2.34
CA ASP A 56 -1.32 16.14 -1.12
C ASP A 56 -1.91 14.76 -0.85
N VAL A 57 -2.98 14.40 -1.54
CA VAL A 57 -3.69 13.14 -1.37
C VAL A 57 -2.82 11.94 -1.78
N ARG A 58 -2.95 10.84 -1.04
CA ARG A 58 -2.23 9.57 -1.24
C ARG A 58 -3.19 8.39 -1.27
N LEU A 59 -2.73 7.26 -1.82
CA LEU A 59 -3.53 6.02 -1.81
C LEU A 59 -3.95 5.59 -0.40
N ALA A 60 -3.11 5.83 0.62
CA ALA A 60 -3.42 5.51 2.01
C ALA A 60 -4.59 6.31 2.60
N ASP A 61 -4.99 7.43 1.97
CA ASP A 61 -6.15 8.22 2.40
C ASP A 61 -7.48 7.60 1.93
N TYR A 62 -7.47 6.73 0.92
CA TYR A 62 -8.69 6.09 0.37
C TYR A 62 -8.85 4.62 0.70
N PHE A 63 -7.77 3.92 1.02
CA PHE A 63 -7.79 2.47 1.26
C PHE A 63 -7.67 2.15 2.74
N ASP A 64 -8.72 1.56 3.31
CA ASP A 64 -8.73 1.12 4.71
C ASP A 64 -7.74 -0.02 4.97
N VAL A 65 -7.55 -0.87 3.95
CA VAL A 65 -6.62 -2.00 3.99
C VAL A 65 -5.77 -2.00 2.72
N VAL A 66 -4.46 -2.05 2.90
CA VAL A 66 -3.49 -2.28 1.82
C VAL A 66 -2.71 -3.55 2.14
N ALA A 67 -2.74 -4.51 1.23
CA ALA A 67 -2.04 -5.78 1.37
C ALA A 67 -1.19 -6.05 0.13
N GLY A 68 -0.08 -6.77 0.32
CA GLY A 68 0.75 -7.18 -0.80
C GLY A 68 1.69 -8.33 -0.44
N THR A 69 2.01 -9.15 -1.45
CA THR A 69 2.89 -10.32 -1.29
C THR A 69 4.19 -10.14 -2.06
N SER A 70 5.33 -10.52 -1.45
CA SER A 70 6.66 -10.39 -2.07
C SER A 70 6.94 -8.94 -2.50
N THR A 71 7.31 -8.71 -3.75
CA THR A 71 7.35 -7.41 -4.42
C THR A 71 6.16 -6.53 -4.06
N GLY A 72 4.92 -7.04 -4.12
CA GLY A 72 3.73 -6.29 -3.74
C GLY A 72 3.74 -5.83 -2.28
N GLY A 73 4.30 -6.64 -1.37
CA GLY A 73 4.47 -6.27 0.04
C GLY A 73 5.50 -5.16 0.25
N LEU A 74 6.56 -5.13 -0.57
CA LEU A 74 7.50 -4.00 -0.60
C LEU A 74 6.79 -2.71 -1.05
N LEU A 75 5.97 -2.77 -2.11
CA LEU A 75 5.17 -1.62 -2.55
C LEU A 75 4.21 -1.16 -1.44
N THR A 76 3.49 -2.10 -0.81
CA THR A 76 2.61 -1.81 0.34
C THR A 76 3.36 -1.08 1.45
N ALA A 77 4.55 -1.55 1.83
CA ALA A 77 5.34 -0.92 2.88
C ALA A 77 5.75 0.51 2.50
N MET A 78 6.19 0.74 1.26
CA MET A 78 6.54 2.10 0.79
C MET A 78 5.35 3.06 0.82
N LEU A 79 4.17 2.59 0.42
CA LEU A 79 2.95 3.40 0.33
C LEU A 79 2.24 3.66 1.67
N THR A 80 2.63 2.96 2.75
CA THR A 80 1.92 3.02 4.04
C THR A 80 2.82 3.31 5.23
N ALA A 81 4.15 3.24 5.08
CA ALA A 81 5.07 3.60 6.14
C ALA A 81 4.94 5.10 6.47
N PRO A 82 4.71 5.48 7.75
CA PRO A 82 4.53 6.87 8.12
C PRO A 82 5.87 7.62 8.16
N ASP A 83 5.90 8.82 7.60
CA ASP A 83 6.98 9.78 7.81
C ASP A 83 6.75 10.57 9.10
N LYS A 84 7.62 10.32 10.09
CA LYS A 84 7.57 11.00 11.39
C LYS A 84 7.83 12.50 11.32
N ASN A 85 8.44 12.97 10.22
CA ASN A 85 8.74 14.39 10.03
C ASN A 85 7.65 15.12 9.24
N ASN A 86 6.62 14.41 8.77
CA ASN A 86 5.58 14.95 7.89
C ASN A 86 4.20 14.43 8.29
N ASP A 87 3.74 14.78 9.50
CA ASP A 87 2.41 14.47 10.03
C ASP A 87 1.97 13.00 9.91
N ASN A 88 2.92 12.06 9.96
CA ASN A 88 2.71 10.62 9.75
C ASN A 88 2.07 10.27 8.38
N ARG A 89 2.19 11.15 7.38
CA ARG A 89 1.79 10.85 6.00
C ARG A 89 2.67 9.75 5.40
N PRO A 90 2.22 9.05 4.36
CA PRO A 90 3.04 8.07 3.66
C PRO A 90 4.39 8.63 3.22
N LEU A 91 5.47 7.88 3.49
CA LEU A 91 6.84 8.29 3.21
C LEU A 91 7.15 8.38 1.71
N PHE A 92 6.39 7.64 0.88
CA PHE A 92 6.51 7.67 -0.57
C PHE A 92 5.16 7.93 -1.22
N ALA A 93 5.13 8.77 -2.26
CA ALA A 93 4.03 8.84 -3.20
C ALA A 93 4.11 7.65 -4.19
N ALA A 94 3.00 7.32 -4.84
CA ALA A 94 2.97 6.19 -5.78
C ALA A 94 3.94 6.36 -6.97
N LYS A 95 4.18 7.61 -7.40
CA LYS A 95 5.18 7.94 -8.42
C LYS A 95 6.61 7.61 -7.97
N ASP A 96 6.91 7.73 -6.67
CA ASP A 96 8.24 7.47 -6.12
C ASP A 96 8.52 5.97 -6.09
N VAL A 97 7.49 5.15 -5.85
CA VAL A 97 7.57 3.69 -5.92
C VAL A 97 7.92 3.22 -7.33
N ARG A 98 7.32 3.82 -8.36
CA ARG A 98 7.69 3.55 -9.77
C ARG A 98 9.15 3.89 -10.03
N SER A 99 9.60 5.07 -9.58
CA SER A 99 10.99 5.53 -9.74
C SER A 99 11.98 4.61 -9.02
N PHE A 100 11.64 4.16 -7.80
CA PHE A 100 12.42 3.19 -7.04
C PHE A 100 12.63 1.89 -7.84
N TYR A 101 11.59 1.36 -8.47
CA TYR A 101 11.75 0.15 -9.30
C TYR A 101 12.66 0.41 -10.50
N LEU A 102 12.52 1.54 -11.19
CA LEU A 102 13.38 1.85 -12.35
C LEU A 102 14.86 1.97 -11.97
N GLU A 103 15.15 2.58 -10.81
CA GLU A 103 16.52 2.79 -10.34
C GLU A 103 17.14 1.52 -9.73
N HIS A 104 16.40 0.81 -8.87
CA HIS A 104 16.96 -0.26 -8.06
C HIS A 104 16.79 -1.66 -8.65
N CYS A 105 15.91 -1.87 -9.64
CA CYS A 105 15.71 -3.19 -10.26
C CYS A 105 17.00 -3.87 -10.72
N PRO A 106 17.94 -3.20 -11.42
CA PRO A 106 19.17 -3.84 -11.86
C PRO A 106 20.07 -4.33 -10.71
N LYS A 107 19.98 -3.68 -9.54
CA LYS A 107 20.73 -4.05 -8.33
C LYS A 107 20.05 -5.17 -7.54
N ILE A 108 18.72 -5.13 -7.45
CA ILE A 108 17.89 -6.13 -6.77
C ILE A 108 17.82 -7.44 -7.57
N PHE A 109 17.71 -7.33 -8.90
CA PHE A 109 17.61 -8.44 -9.85
C PHE A 109 18.79 -8.42 -10.84
N PRO A 110 20.03 -8.63 -10.36
CA PRO A 110 21.21 -8.57 -11.21
C PRO A 110 21.13 -9.63 -12.30
N GLN A 111 21.30 -9.22 -13.55
CA GLN A 111 21.41 -10.14 -14.67
C GLN A 111 22.77 -10.84 -14.58
N LYS A 112 22.77 -12.15 -14.31
CA LYS A 112 23.99 -12.95 -14.44
C LYS A 112 24.42 -12.92 -15.91
N ARG A 113 25.49 -12.19 -16.21
CA ARG A 113 26.21 -12.38 -17.48
C ARG A 113 26.86 -13.75 -17.40
N TRP A 114 26.29 -14.72 -18.10
CA TRP A 114 26.97 -15.99 -18.34
C TRP A 114 28.27 -15.67 -19.07
N ARG A 115 29.38 -15.95 -18.41
CA ARG A 115 30.72 -16.04 -19.01
C ARG A 115 31.05 -17.51 -19.07
#